data_AF-A0A255ZX02-F1
#
_entry.id   AF-A0A255ZX02-F1
#
_cell.length_a   1.000
_cell.length_b   1.000
_cell.length_c   1.000
_cell.angle_alpha   90.00
_cell.angle_beta   90.00
_cell.angle_gamma   90.00
#
_symmetry.space_group_name_H-M   'P 1'
#
loop_
_entity.id
_entity.type
_entity.pdbx_description
1 polymer ?
#
loop_
_entity_poly.entity_id
_entity_poly.type
_entity_poly.pdbx_seq_one_letter_code
_entity_poly.pdbx_strand_id
1 'polypeptide(L)'
;MKKKIFFPLVLLTALTISCSSDDDAASTASLTLNLSGLENLGSNFVYEGWIVVNGTPVTTGTFTVNDAGALSKTQFDVDRAQLNNATDFVLSIEPTNDPDPAPSNTKYLAGSFSGSTASVSTGIIGNFSTSTGKYLLGTPTNGNANPNAGVWFMDGNGPSVGLNLPTLDAGWKYEGWVVSNGTVLSTGAFTNPNGPDMSAIYSGMMPSPPFPGEDFLVNAPSGLTFPANLSGATLVISVEPFPDNSPMPFTLKPLSHNVANPAVTGTTINMERSLISFPTGTVSR
;
A
#
# COMPACT_ATOMS: atom_id res chain seq x y z
N MET A 1 80.68 6.87 -72.43
CA MET A 1 79.60 5.87 -72.23
C MET A 1 79.25 5.87 -70.74
N LYS A 2 78.02 6.26 -70.37
CA LYS A 2 77.61 6.52 -68.98
C LYS A 2 77.11 5.22 -68.32
N LYS A 3 77.75 4.79 -67.22
CA LYS A 3 77.31 3.71 -66.33
C LYS A 3 76.01 4.11 -65.61
N LYS A 4 75.00 3.24 -65.60
CA LYS A 4 73.80 3.38 -64.75
C LYS A 4 73.79 2.28 -63.69
N ILE A 5 73.76 2.69 -62.44
CA ILE A 5 73.64 1.87 -61.24
C ILE A 5 72.13 1.66 -60.98
N PHE A 6 71.73 0.40 -60.76
CA PHE A 6 70.37 0.05 -60.32
C PHE A 6 70.34 -0.02 -58.77
N PHE A 7 69.34 0.61 -58.16
CA PHE A 7 69.07 0.56 -56.72
C PHE A 7 67.63 0.04 -56.54
N PRO A 8 67.36 -0.99 -55.72
CA PRO A 8 66.01 -1.49 -55.52
C PRO A 8 65.30 -0.66 -54.44
N LEU A 9 64.06 -0.24 -54.74
CA LEU A 9 63.17 0.46 -53.82
C LEU A 9 62.40 -0.59 -52.99
N VAL A 10 62.73 -0.70 -51.71
CA VAL A 10 61.98 -1.52 -50.74
C VAL A 10 60.79 -0.69 -50.25
N LEU A 11 59.58 -1.18 -50.50
CA LEU A 11 58.32 -0.57 -50.07
C LEU A 11 58.00 -1.04 -48.64
N LEU A 12 58.04 -0.14 -47.67
CA LEU A 12 57.70 -0.40 -46.27
C LEU A 12 56.20 -0.10 -46.06
N THR A 13 55.38 -1.15 -46.02
CA THR A 13 53.96 -1.05 -45.63
C THR A 13 53.84 -0.90 -44.13
N ALA A 14 53.45 0.30 -43.66
CA ALA A 14 53.04 0.53 -42.29
C ALA A 14 51.62 0.00 -42.07
N LEU A 15 51.47 -1.03 -41.24
CA LEU A 15 50.19 -1.47 -40.69
C LEU A 15 49.83 -0.55 -39.52
N THR A 16 48.92 0.40 -39.75
CA THR A 16 48.27 1.14 -38.65
C THR A 16 47.16 0.26 -38.07
N ILE A 17 47.41 -0.31 -36.90
CA ILE A 17 46.38 -0.94 -36.07
C ILE A 17 45.51 0.20 -35.54
N SER A 18 44.30 0.32 -36.07
CA SER A 18 43.25 1.16 -35.48
C SER A 18 42.63 0.36 -34.33
N CYS A 19 43.00 0.71 -33.10
CA CYS A 19 42.18 0.41 -31.94
C CYS A 19 40.98 1.36 -32.00
N SER A 20 39.81 0.86 -32.42
CA SER A 20 38.55 1.51 -32.10
C SER A 20 38.25 1.22 -30.63
N SER A 21 38.50 2.21 -29.78
CA SER A 21 37.97 2.24 -28.42
C SER A 21 36.45 2.39 -28.50
N ASP A 22 35.73 1.27 -28.43
CA ASP A 22 34.29 1.22 -28.12
C ASP A 22 34.11 1.61 -26.64
N ASP A 23 34.08 2.92 -26.38
CA ASP A 23 33.64 3.49 -25.10
C ASP A 23 32.12 3.74 -25.12
N ASP A 24 31.34 2.75 -25.56
CA ASP A 24 29.89 2.79 -25.45
C ASP A 24 29.50 2.44 -24.01
N ALA A 25 29.39 3.46 -23.15
CA ALA A 25 28.78 3.29 -21.84
C ALA A 25 27.41 2.63 -22.00
N ALA A 26 27.15 1.55 -21.25
CA ALA A 26 25.91 0.78 -21.39
C ALA A 26 24.68 1.70 -21.32
N SER A 27 23.77 1.58 -22.28
CA SER A 27 22.56 2.44 -22.37
C SER A 27 21.60 2.25 -21.19
N THR A 28 21.71 1.14 -20.48
CA THR A 28 20.93 0.83 -19.28
C THR A 28 21.77 0.88 -18.00
N ALA A 29 21.09 1.10 -16.88
CA ALA A 29 21.59 0.99 -15.52
C ALA A 29 20.61 0.19 -14.66
N SER A 30 21.11 -0.44 -13.59
CA SER A 30 20.30 -1.30 -12.73
C SER A 30 19.66 -0.49 -11.60
N LEU A 31 18.33 -0.53 -11.51
CA LEU A 31 17.58 -0.09 -10.35
C LEU A 31 17.33 -1.31 -9.44
N THR A 32 17.77 -1.24 -8.19
CA THR A 32 17.59 -2.32 -7.22
C THR A 32 16.58 -1.94 -6.14
N LEU A 33 15.62 -2.82 -5.88
CA LEU A 33 14.62 -2.71 -4.83
C LEU A 33 15.01 -3.57 -3.62
N ASN A 34 14.99 -2.97 -2.44
CA ASN A 34 15.05 -3.66 -1.16
C ASN A 34 13.85 -3.21 -0.32
N LEU A 35 12.72 -3.87 -0.53
CA LEU A 35 11.43 -3.52 0.06
C LEU A 35 10.95 -4.62 1.02
N SER A 36 10.17 -4.23 2.01
CA SER A 36 9.62 -5.13 3.03
C SER A 36 8.21 -4.73 3.42
N GLY A 37 7.41 -5.70 3.87
CA GLY A 37 6.04 -5.48 4.36
C GLY A 37 4.95 -5.47 3.29
N LEU A 38 5.33 -5.55 2.00
CA LEU A 38 4.37 -5.67 0.90
C LEU A 38 3.61 -7.01 0.99
N GLU A 39 2.36 -7.01 0.59
CA GLU A 39 1.50 -8.20 0.60
C GLU A 39 1.25 -8.76 -0.80
N ASN A 40 0.73 -9.98 -0.86
CA ASN A 40 0.32 -10.58 -2.12
C ASN A 40 -1.02 -9.97 -2.59
N LEU A 41 -0.99 -9.24 -3.69
CA LEU A 41 -2.16 -8.56 -4.28
C LEU A 41 -3.10 -9.50 -5.07
N GLY A 42 -2.73 -10.77 -5.21
CA GLY A 42 -3.44 -11.75 -6.03
C GLY A 42 -3.18 -11.58 -7.54
N SER A 43 -4.09 -12.10 -8.36
CA SER A 43 -3.89 -12.21 -9.82
C SER A 43 -4.34 -11.00 -10.63
N ASN A 44 -5.06 -10.06 -10.00
CA ASN A 44 -5.70 -8.95 -10.71
C ASN A 44 -4.90 -7.65 -10.60
N PHE A 45 -3.90 -7.60 -9.72
CA PHE A 45 -3.08 -6.43 -9.48
C PHE A 45 -1.60 -6.81 -9.37
N VAL A 46 -0.73 -5.85 -9.69
CA VAL A 46 0.72 -5.94 -9.59
C VAL A 46 1.27 -4.68 -8.93
N TYR A 47 2.53 -4.73 -8.49
CA TYR A 47 3.25 -3.53 -8.13
C TYR A 47 3.99 -3.00 -9.35
N GLU A 48 3.98 -1.67 -9.54
CA GLU A 48 4.76 -1.00 -10.57
C GLU A 48 5.66 0.08 -9.98
N GLY A 49 6.94 0.05 -10.35
CA GLY A 49 7.92 1.05 -9.95
C GLY A 49 7.99 2.19 -10.97
N TRP A 50 8.17 3.40 -10.47
CA TRP A 50 8.27 4.61 -11.29
C TRP A 50 9.43 5.47 -10.79
N ILE A 51 10.29 5.92 -11.70
CA ILE A 51 11.20 7.03 -11.43
C ILE A 51 10.59 8.33 -11.93
N VAL A 52 10.80 9.42 -11.19
CA VAL A 52 10.32 10.75 -11.60
C VAL A 52 11.47 11.49 -12.28
N VAL A 53 11.32 11.77 -13.58
CA VAL A 53 12.31 12.47 -14.38
C VAL A 53 11.70 13.77 -14.88
N ASN A 54 12.29 14.91 -14.50
CA ASN A 54 11.76 16.25 -14.82
C ASN A 54 10.26 16.41 -14.46
N GLY A 55 9.85 15.84 -13.32
CA GLY A 55 8.46 15.86 -12.85
C GLY A 55 7.51 14.88 -13.53
N THR A 56 7.99 14.06 -14.47
CA THR A 56 7.17 13.06 -15.18
C THR A 56 7.52 11.64 -14.70
N PRO A 57 6.53 10.81 -14.31
CA PRO A 57 6.79 9.42 -13.96
C PRO A 57 7.19 8.60 -15.19
N VAL A 58 8.18 7.74 -15.03
CA VAL A 58 8.64 6.78 -16.04
C VAL A 58 8.67 5.40 -15.39
N THR A 59 7.97 4.44 -15.98
CA THR A 59 7.93 3.06 -15.47
C THR A 59 9.32 2.44 -15.44
N THR A 60 9.59 1.66 -14.40
CA THR A 60 10.77 0.81 -14.28
C THR A 60 10.41 -0.67 -14.42
N GLY A 61 9.13 -0.98 -14.68
CA GLY A 61 8.60 -2.33 -14.78
C GLY A 61 7.81 -2.79 -13.55
N THR A 62 7.16 -3.94 -13.70
CA THR A 62 6.24 -4.51 -12.72
C THR A 62 6.83 -5.72 -12.01
N PHE A 63 6.30 -6.02 -10.82
CA PHE A 63 6.56 -7.25 -10.08
C PHE A 63 5.36 -7.65 -9.22
N THR A 64 5.44 -8.86 -8.68
CA THR A 64 4.47 -9.43 -7.75
C THR A 64 5.15 -9.80 -6.44
N VAL A 65 4.37 -9.98 -5.38
CA VAL A 65 4.83 -10.45 -4.08
C VAL A 65 4.07 -11.72 -3.73
N ASN A 66 4.77 -12.74 -3.24
CA ASN A 66 4.13 -13.98 -2.80
C ASN A 66 3.70 -13.92 -1.33
N ASP A 67 3.04 -14.96 -0.83
CA ASP A 67 2.53 -15.02 0.56
C ASP A 67 3.63 -14.95 1.64
N ALA A 68 4.89 -15.19 1.27
CA ALA A 68 6.04 -15.03 2.16
C ALA A 68 6.62 -13.60 2.14
N GLY A 69 6.01 -12.66 1.42
CA GLY A 69 6.49 -11.29 1.26
C GLY A 69 7.69 -11.17 0.30
N ALA A 70 8.00 -12.21 -0.47
CA ALA A 70 9.11 -12.18 -1.41
C ALA A 70 8.70 -11.59 -2.76
N LEU A 71 9.46 -10.59 -3.22
CA LEU A 71 9.29 -9.97 -4.53
C LEU A 71 9.73 -10.95 -5.64
N SER A 72 8.97 -11.03 -6.72
CA SER A 72 9.32 -11.85 -7.89
C SER A 72 10.48 -11.27 -8.71
N LYS A 73 10.76 -9.97 -8.55
CA LYS A 73 11.90 -9.27 -9.16
C LYS A 73 12.37 -8.12 -8.28
N THR A 74 13.68 -8.00 -8.10
CA THR A 74 14.31 -6.95 -7.26
C THR A 74 15.29 -6.07 -8.02
N GLN A 75 15.62 -6.40 -9.28
CA GLN A 75 16.52 -5.61 -10.12
C GLN A 75 15.86 -5.33 -11.47
N PHE A 76 15.92 -4.09 -11.94
CA PHE A 76 15.30 -3.64 -13.17
C PHE A 76 16.30 -2.87 -14.01
N ASP A 77 16.39 -3.18 -15.30
CA ASP A 77 17.19 -2.41 -16.25
C ASP A 77 16.39 -1.20 -16.70
N VAL A 78 16.93 -0.02 -16.43
CA VAL A 78 16.32 1.29 -16.73
C VAL A 78 17.27 2.09 -17.61
N ASP A 79 16.75 2.98 -18.46
CA ASP A 79 17.60 3.91 -19.21
C ASP A 79 18.52 4.70 -18.27
N ARG A 80 19.82 4.67 -18.56
CA ARG A 80 20.85 5.25 -17.68
C ARG A 80 20.67 6.76 -17.53
N ALA A 81 20.32 7.46 -18.60
CA ALA A 81 20.18 8.91 -18.56
C ALA A 81 18.93 9.33 -17.76
N GLN A 82 17.82 8.59 -17.90
CA GLN A 82 16.62 8.77 -17.08
C GLN A 82 16.91 8.50 -15.61
N LEU A 83 17.57 7.39 -15.29
CA LEU A 83 17.86 7.01 -13.91
C LEU A 83 18.81 8.00 -13.21
N ASN A 84 19.79 8.53 -13.93
CA ASN A 84 20.70 9.57 -13.43
C ASN A 84 19.96 10.90 -13.14
N ASN A 85 18.95 11.23 -13.94
CA ASN A 85 18.15 12.44 -13.79
C ASN A 85 16.92 12.26 -12.88
N ALA A 86 16.67 11.05 -12.37
CA ALA A 86 15.55 10.77 -11.50
C ALA A 86 15.68 11.51 -10.17
N THR A 87 14.60 12.21 -9.77
CA THR A 87 14.50 12.92 -8.49
C THR A 87 13.87 12.05 -7.41
N ASP A 88 12.90 11.22 -7.79
CA ASP A 88 12.10 10.42 -6.86
C ASP A 88 11.86 9.02 -7.39
N PHE A 89 11.55 8.10 -6.48
CA PHE A 89 10.94 6.82 -6.78
C PHE A 89 9.53 6.76 -6.18
N VAL A 90 8.59 6.21 -6.93
CA VAL A 90 7.22 5.93 -6.51
C VAL A 90 6.88 4.48 -6.85
N LEU A 91 6.22 3.79 -5.94
CA LEU A 91 5.61 2.48 -6.16
C LEU A 91 4.09 2.65 -6.16
N SER A 92 3.40 2.07 -7.13
CA SER A 92 1.94 2.02 -7.17
C SER A 92 1.42 0.58 -7.22
N ILE A 93 0.13 0.42 -6.94
CA ILE A 93 -0.64 -0.81 -7.16
C ILE A 93 -1.42 -0.64 -8.45
N GLU A 94 -1.14 -1.47 -9.45
CA GLU A 94 -1.72 -1.36 -10.80
C GLU A 94 -2.53 -2.59 -11.17
N PRO A 95 -3.62 -2.45 -11.95
CA PRO A 95 -4.28 -3.60 -12.56
C PRO A 95 -3.30 -4.41 -13.41
N THR A 96 -3.39 -5.74 -13.39
CA THR A 96 -2.50 -6.59 -14.23
C THR A 96 -2.68 -6.33 -15.74
N ASN A 97 -3.86 -5.88 -16.14
CA ASN A 97 -4.15 -5.47 -17.51
C ASN A 97 -4.49 -3.98 -17.53
N ASP A 98 -3.47 -3.13 -17.56
CA ASP A 98 -3.62 -1.68 -17.59
C ASP A 98 -3.20 -1.08 -18.94
N PRO A 99 -4.14 -0.49 -19.71
CA PRO A 99 -3.80 0.22 -20.94
C PRO A 99 -3.35 1.67 -20.71
N ASP A 100 -3.53 2.24 -19.51
CA ASP A 100 -3.07 3.59 -19.19
C ASP A 100 -1.56 3.56 -18.89
N PRO A 101 -0.72 4.33 -19.62
CA PRO A 101 0.71 4.38 -19.34
C PRO A 101 1.07 5.23 -18.10
N ALA A 102 0.11 5.95 -17.50
CA ALA A 102 0.35 6.72 -16.28
C ALA A 102 0.17 5.87 -15.02
N PRO A 103 0.86 6.18 -13.91
CA PRO A 103 0.62 5.50 -12.64
C PRO A 103 -0.83 5.71 -12.19
N SER A 104 -1.48 4.65 -11.69
CA SER A 104 -2.79 4.80 -11.06
C SER A 104 -2.72 5.71 -9.83
N ASN A 105 -3.90 6.06 -9.34
CA ASN A 105 -4.02 6.86 -8.14
C ASN A 105 -3.46 6.14 -6.88
N THR A 106 -3.43 4.81 -6.86
CA THR A 106 -3.05 3.99 -5.69
C THR A 106 -1.53 3.93 -5.51
N LYS A 107 -0.94 5.09 -5.21
CA LYS A 107 0.49 5.25 -4.88
C LYS A 107 0.73 4.76 -3.47
N TYR A 108 1.73 3.91 -3.30
CA TYR A 108 1.92 3.14 -2.08
C TYR A 108 3.19 3.49 -1.33
N LEU A 109 4.34 3.47 -2.00
CA LEU A 109 5.62 3.86 -1.43
C LEU A 109 6.23 5.00 -2.23
N ALA A 110 6.83 5.97 -1.56
CA ALA A 110 7.57 7.02 -2.25
C ALA A 110 8.76 7.51 -1.44
N GLY A 111 9.76 8.05 -2.15
CA GLY A 111 10.94 8.67 -1.56
C GLY A 111 11.82 9.35 -2.61
N SER A 112 12.47 10.44 -2.20
CA SER A 112 13.41 11.17 -3.06
C SER A 112 14.80 10.54 -3.04
N PHE A 113 15.49 10.56 -4.17
CA PHE A 113 16.89 10.12 -4.25
C PHE A 113 17.81 11.12 -3.54
N SER A 114 18.65 10.60 -2.64
CA SER A 114 19.80 11.28 -2.05
C SER A 114 21.06 10.53 -2.45
N GLY A 115 21.82 11.08 -3.40
CA GLY A 115 22.91 10.35 -4.04
C GLY A 115 22.37 9.18 -4.88
N SER A 116 22.80 7.96 -4.63
CA SER A 116 22.36 6.76 -5.36
C SER A 116 21.21 6.00 -4.70
N THR A 117 20.65 6.50 -3.59
CA THR A 117 19.62 5.76 -2.82
C THR A 117 18.43 6.65 -2.46
N ALA A 118 17.23 6.08 -2.49
CA ALA A 118 16.02 6.67 -1.94
C ALA A 118 15.48 5.77 -0.81
N SER A 119 15.22 6.33 0.36
CA SER A 119 14.45 5.65 1.41
C SER A 119 12.96 5.85 1.13
N VAL A 120 12.21 4.77 1.03
CA VAL A 120 10.79 4.81 0.61
C VAL A 120 9.88 4.37 1.74
N SER A 121 8.73 5.03 1.86
CA SER A 121 7.73 4.73 2.89
C SER A 121 6.32 5.03 2.40
N THR A 122 5.32 4.64 3.18
CA THR A 122 3.90 4.91 2.91
C THR A 122 3.48 6.36 3.23
N GLY A 123 4.42 7.26 3.51
CA GLY A 123 4.12 8.64 3.89
C GLY A 123 3.33 9.42 2.82
N ILE A 124 3.38 8.97 1.56
CA ILE A 124 2.57 9.50 0.45
C ILE A 124 1.07 9.27 0.64
N ILE A 125 0.67 8.25 1.39
CA ILE A 125 -0.75 7.91 1.61
C ILE A 125 -1.38 8.84 2.65
N GLY A 126 -0.61 9.17 3.70
CA GLY A 126 -1.06 9.96 4.84
C GLY A 126 -0.11 9.84 6.02
N ASN A 127 -0.15 10.83 6.93
CA ASN A 127 0.66 10.83 8.15
C ASN A 127 -0.14 10.29 9.35
N PHE A 128 0.17 9.06 9.75
CA PHE A 128 -0.50 8.36 10.85
C PHE A 128 0.17 8.54 12.22
N SER A 129 1.22 9.35 12.34
CA SER A 129 2.00 9.49 13.58
C SER A 129 1.18 9.98 14.78
N THR A 130 0.11 10.73 14.52
CA THR A 130 -0.79 11.30 15.53
C THR A 130 -2.20 10.67 15.53
N SER A 131 -2.38 9.58 14.78
CA SER A 131 -3.69 8.91 14.68
C SER A 131 -4.16 8.38 16.03
N THR A 132 -5.43 8.57 16.34
CA THR A 132 -6.08 8.03 17.53
C THR A 132 -7.44 7.47 17.18
N GLY A 133 -7.90 6.50 17.96
CA GLY A 133 -9.21 5.90 17.80
C GLY A 133 -9.86 5.60 19.13
N LYS A 134 -11.19 5.71 19.14
CA LYS A 134 -12.08 5.29 20.21
C LYS A 134 -13.22 4.50 19.59
N TYR A 135 -13.72 3.54 20.35
CA TYR A 135 -14.92 2.81 19.99
C TYR A 135 -15.76 2.51 21.22
N LEU A 136 -16.99 2.10 21.00
CA LEU A 136 -17.84 1.45 22.00
C LEU A 136 -18.49 0.21 21.38
N LEU A 137 -18.84 -0.75 22.22
CA LEU A 137 -19.68 -1.88 21.81
C LEU A 137 -21.14 -1.57 22.14
N GLY A 138 -22.00 -1.71 21.14
CA GLY A 138 -23.44 -1.43 21.22
C GLY A 138 -24.15 -1.89 19.95
N THR A 139 -25.47 -2.01 20.01
CA THR A 139 -26.35 -2.33 18.88
C THR A 139 -27.50 -1.32 18.73
N PRO A 140 -27.21 -0.03 18.47
CA PRO A 140 -28.22 1.01 18.35
C PRO A 140 -29.32 0.68 17.33
N THR A 141 -29.02 -0.07 16.27
CA THR A 141 -29.98 -0.41 15.21
C THR A 141 -31.03 -1.45 15.63
N ASN A 142 -30.97 -1.97 16.86
CA ASN A 142 -32.04 -2.74 17.49
C ASN A 142 -32.43 -2.26 18.90
N GLY A 143 -32.06 -1.04 19.28
CA GLY A 143 -32.31 -0.53 20.63
C GLY A 143 -31.38 -1.12 21.69
N ASN A 144 -30.17 -1.54 21.30
CA ASN A 144 -29.14 -2.13 22.16
C ASN A 144 -29.56 -3.44 22.85
N ALA A 145 -30.40 -4.26 22.20
CA ALA A 145 -30.83 -5.55 22.76
C ALA A 145 -29.69 -6.58 22.84
N ASN A 146 -28.63 -6.42 22.02
CA ASN A 146 -27.46 -7.30 21.98
C ASN A 146 -26.17 -6.45 21.95
N PRO A 147 -25.81 -5.75 23.04
CA PRO A 147 -24.80 -4.69 22.97
C PRO A 147 -23.37 -5.20 22.71
N ASN A 148 -23.14 -6.51 22.84
CA ASN A 148 -21.87 -7.16 22.50
C ASN A 148 -21.81 -7.63 21.04
N ALA A 149 -22.83 -7.36 20.23
CA ALA A 149 -22.93 -7.80 18.84
C ALA A 149 -22.65 -6.68 17.82
N GLY A 150 -22.22 -5.50 18.26
CA GLY A 150 -21.94 -4.38 17.36
C GLY A 150 -20.82 -3.50 17.89
N VAL A 151 -20.23 -2.72 17.01
CA VAL A 151 -19.11 -1.84 17.29
C VAL A 151 -19.28 -0.53 16.54
N TRP A 152 -19.05 0.59 17.23
CA TRP A 152 -19.13 1.93 16.66
C TRP A 152 -17.89 2.73 17.02
N PHE A 153 -17.23 3.31 16.02
CA PHE A 153 -15.99 4.08 16.17
C PHE A 153 -16.30 5.53 16.57
N MET A 154 -16.86 5.67 17.78
CA MET A 154 -17.35 6.91 18.36
C MET A 154 -16.96 7.03 19.85
N ASP A 155 -17.04 8.23 20.41
CA ASP A 155 -16.99 8.41 21.87
C ASP A 155 -18.39 8.23 22.47
N GLY A 156 -18.50 7.43 23.53
CA GLY A 156 -19.73 7.13 24.27
C GLY A 156 -20.16 8.20 25.28
N ASN A 157 -19.36 9.25 25.54
CA ASN A 157 -19.75 10.38 26.42
C ASN A 157 -20.72 11.39 25.76
N GLY A 158 -21.34 11.02 24.65
CA GLY A 158 -22.17 11.82 23.77
C GLY A 158 -21.76 11.55 22.31
N PRO A 159 -22.69 11.46 21.34
CA PRO A 159 -22.40 10.99 19.99
C PRO A 159 -21.42 11.94 19.29
N SER A 160 -20.15 11.64 19.42
CA SER A 160 -19.04 12.47 18.96
C SER A 160 -17.98 11.59 18.31
N VAL A 161 -17.18 12.22 17.46
CA VAL A 161 -16.14 11.56 16.67
C VAL A 161 -15.22 10.70 17.54
N GLY A 162 -15.07 9.43 17.17
CA GLY A 162 -14.13 8.51 17.83
C GLY A 162 -12.77 8.41 17.13
N LEU A 163 -12.71 8.75 15.84
CA LEU A 163 -11.51 8.59 15.01
C LEU A 163 -10.85 9.94 14.69
N ASN A 164 -9.54 10.02 14.92
CA ASN A 164 -8.70 11.09 14.39
C ASN A 164 -7.68 10.46 13.44
N LEU A 165 -7.95 10.58 12.14
CA LEU A 165 -7.21 9.95 11.07
C LEU A 165 -6.85 11.01 10.00
N PRO A 166 -5.69 10.92 9.35
CA PRO A 166 -5.34 11.86 8.29
C PRO A 166 -6.28 11.71 7.09
N THR A 167 -6.42 12.78 6.32
CA THR A 167 -6.96 12.66 4.96
C THR A 167 -6.03 11.77 4.15
N LEU A 168 -6.61 10.82 3.42
CA LEU A 168 -5.87 9.93 2.54
C LEU A 168 -5.70 10.54 1.16
N ASP A 169 -4.57 10.26 0.53
CA ASP A 169 -4.39 10.52 -0.90
C ASP A 169 -5.35 9.66 -1.74
N ALA A 170 -5.56 10.07 -3.00
CA ALA A 170 -6.44 9.36 -3.92
C ALA A 170 -6.02 7.89 -4.09
N GLY A 171 -6.99 7.01 -4.35
CA GLY A 171 -6.74 5.56 -4.47
C GLY A 171 -6.74 4.81 -3.13
N TRP A 172 -7.08 5.48 -2.02
CA TRP A 172 -7.15 4.85 -0.69
C TRP A 172 -8.45 5.16 0.04
N LYS A 173 -8.89 4.23 0.88
CA LYS A 173 -10.03 4.36 1.80
C LYS A 173 -9.67 3.77 3.16
N TYR A 174 -10.41 4.14 4.19
CA TYR A 174 -10.38 3.40 5.45
C TYR A 174 -11.41 2.28 5.43
N GLU A 175 -11.18 1.24 6.21
CA GLU A 175 -12.18 0.22 6.50
C GLU A 175 -12.05 -0.27 7.94
N GLY A 176 -13.20 -0.48 8.58
CA GLY A 176 -13.25 -1.08 9.92
C GLY A 176 -13.48 -2.58 9.83
N TRP A 177 -12.86 -3.33 10.74
CA TRP A 177 -12.92 -4.78 10.75
C TRP A 177 -13.08 -5.35 12.14
N VAL A 178 -13.77 -6.48 12.19
CA VAL A 178 -13.86 -7.39 13.33
C VAL A 178 -13.23 -8.72 12.95
N VAL A 179 -12.21 -9.13 13.69
CA VAL A 179 -11.55 -10.42 13.53
C VAL A 179 -11.85 -11.27 14.77
N SER A 180 -12.53 -12.40 14.60
CA SER A 180 -12.88 -13.29 15.71
C SER A 180 -12.91 -14.75 15.25
N ASN A 181 -12.21 -15.63 15.98
CA ASN A 181 -12.21 -17.08 15.73
C ASN A 181 -11.94 -17.46 14.25
N GLY A 182 -10.99 -16.78 13.60
CA GLY A 182 -10.64 -17.01 12.19
C GLY A 182 -11.65 -16.44 11.18
N THR A 183 -12.68 -15.76 11.65
CA THR A 183 -13.65 -15.02 10.82
C THR A 183 -13.26 -13.55 10.79
N VAL A 184 -13.36 -12.95 9.61
CA VAL A 184 -13.15 -11.53 9.38
C VAL A 184 -14.44 -10.93 8.84
N LEU A 185 -14.93 -9.87 9.49
CA LEU A 185 -16.12 -9.14 9.06
C LEU A 185 -15.77 -7.66 8.94
N SER A 186 -16.12 -7.08 7.80
CA SER A 186 -16.07 -5.64 7.60
C SER A 186 -17.20 -4.95 8.38
N THR A 187 -16.92 -3.77 8.91
CA THR A 187 -17.94 -2.81 9.37
C THR A 187 -18.36 -1.85 8.26
N GLY A 188 -17.66 -1.84 7.13
CA GLY A 188 -17.85 -0.91 6.02
C GLY A 188 -16.66 0.02 5.79
N ALA A 189 -16.40 0.33 4.53
CA ALA A 189 -15.38 1.28 4.10
C ALA A 189 -15.85 2.74 4.27
N PHE A 190 -14.93 3.67 4.55
CA PHE A 190 -15.22 5.09 4.73
C PHE A 190 -14.05 5.97 4.29
N THR A 191 -14.32 7.22 3.92
CA THR A 191 -13.30 8.23 3.60
C THR A 191 -13.24 9.35 4.62
N ASN A 192 -14.34 9.57 5.34
CA ASN A 192 -14.45 10.61 6.36
C ASN A 192 -14.62 9.94 7.74
N PRO A 193 -13.63 10.03 8.65
CA PRO A 193 -13.74 9.47 10.00
C PRO A 193 -14.89 10.06 10.84
N ASN A 194 -15.46 11.20 10.40
CA ASN A 194 -16.53 11.92 11.08
C ASN A 194 -17.91 11.67 10.45
N GLY A 195 -18.02 10.73 9.51
CA GLY A 195 -19.27 10.39 8.84
C GLY A 195 -19.53 8.89 8.87
N PRO A 196 -20.71 8.43 8.37
CA PRO A 196 -21.00 7.01 8.27
C PRO A 196 -20.05 6.34 7.26
N ASP A 197 -19.85 5.05 7.44
CA ASP A 197 -19.27 4.21 6.40
C ASP A 197 -20.28 3.89 5.28
N MET A 198 -19.82 3.13 4.29
CA MET A 198 -20.55 2.82 3.06
C MET A 198 -21.33 1.50 3.13
N SER A 199 -21.49 0.91 4.32
CA SER A 199 -22.20 -0.35 4.52
C SER A 199 -23.20 -0.25 5.69
N ALA A 200 -24.20 -1.13 5.66
CA ALA A 200 -25.10 -1.41 6.77
C ALA A 200 -25.71 -2.80 6.60
N ILE A 201 -24.97 -3.72 5.96
CA ILE A 201 -25.51 -4.99 5.49
C ILE A 201 -25.91 -5.92 6.64
N TYR A 202 -25.31 -5.73 7.82
CA TYR A 202 -25.60 -6.55 9.00
C TYR A 202 -26.50 -5.85 10.02
N SER A 203 -26.71 -4.54 9.85
CA SER A 203 -27.50 -3.68 10.73
C SER A 203 -28.99 -4.06 10.81
N GLY A 204 -29.61 -3.73 11.94
CA GLY A 204 -31.05 -3.82 12.15
C GLY A 204 -31.83 -2.70 11.45
N MET A 205 -33.09 -2.51 11.85
CA MET A 205 -34.01 -1.56 11.20
C MET A 205 -34.09 -0.19 11.88
N MET A 206 -33.54 -0.03 13.08
CA MET A 206 -33.54 1.25 13.80
C MET A 206 -32.40 2.16 13.29
N PRO A 207 -32.48 3.48 13.50
CA PRO A 207 -31.42 4.40 13.08
C PRO A 207 -30.04 4.06 13.67
N SER A 208 -29.01 4.18 12.83
CA SER A 208 -27.61 4.06 13.23
C SER A 208 -26.99 5.41 13.64
N PRO A 209 -25.92 5.39 14.46
CA PRO A 209 -25.05 6.56 14.65
C PRO A 209 -24.47 7.07 13.32
N PRO A 210 -24.24 8.38 13.18
CA PRO A 210 -23.66 8.97 11.97
C PRO A 210 -22.12 8.86 11.92
N PHE A 211 -21.58 7.73 12.35
CA PHE A 211 -20.13 7.45 12.43
C PHE A 211 -19.86 6.05 11.88
N PRO A 212 -18.61 5.70 11.55
CA PRO A 212 -18.31 4.35 11.06
C PRO A 212 -18.62 3.31 12.14
N GLY A 213 -19.21 2.18 11.75
CA GLY A 213 -19.59 1.13 12.67
C GLY A 213 -20.68 0.22 12.11
N GLU A 214 -20.85 -0.93 12.76
CA GLU A 214 -21.81 -1.93 12.30
C GLU A 214 -22.37 -2.74 13.46
N ASP A 215 -23.63 -3.13 13.30
CA ASP A 215 -24.34 -4.03 14.20
C ASP A 215 -24.43 -5.39 13.53
N PHE A 216 -23.77 -6.43 14.04
CA PHE A 216 -23.79 -7.77 13.46
C PHE A 216 -25.05 -8.54 13.88
N LEU A 217 -26.21 -8.13 13.35
CA LEU A 217 -27.54 -8.60 13.76
C LEU A 217 -28.25 -9.47 12.73
N VAL A 218 -28.13 -9.14 11.45
CA VAL A 218 -28.81 -9.83 10.34
C VAL A 218 -27.83 -10.21 9.23
N ASN A 219 -28.29 -11.00 8.26
CA ASN A 219 -27.51 -11.40 7.07
C ASN A 219 -26.16 -12.04 7.41
N ALA A 220 -26.11 -12.85 8.48
CA ALA A 220 -24.91 -13.56 8.87
C ALA A 220 -24.33 -14.34 7.67
N PRO A 221 -23.04 -14.13 7.32
CA PRO A 221 -22.37 -14.93 6.30
C PRO A 221 -22.46 -16.43 6.61
N SER A 222 -22.35 -17.25 5.56
CA SER A 222 -22.40 -18.71 5.69
C SER A 222 -21.40 -19.19 6.74
N GLY A 223 -21.88 -20.02 7.67
CA GLY A 223 -21.07 -20.55 8.78
C GLY A 223 -21.07 -19.69 10.05
N LEU A 224 -21.73 -18.53 10.05
CA LEU A 224 -21.89 -17.68 11.22
C LEU A 224 -23.35 -17.61 11.68
N THR A 225 -23.54 -17.27 12.96
CA THR A 225 -24.86 -17.01 13.55
C THR A 225 -24.86 -15.63 14.16
N PHE A 226 -25.84 -14.80 13.80
CA PHE A 226 -26.08 -13.50 14.42
C PHE A 226 -27.34 -13.52 15.33
N PRO A 227 -27.43 -12.66 16.37
CA PRO A 227 -26.47 -11.62 16.75
C PRO A 227 -25.09 -12.16 17.13
N ALA A 228 -24.03 -11.52 16.64
CA ALA A 228 -22.66 -11.95 16.94
C ALA A 228 -22.29 -11.76 18.42
N ASN A 229 -21.15 -12.29 18.83
CA ASN A 229 -20.53 -11.96 20.12
C ASN A 229 -19.08 -11.51 19.89
N LEU A 230 -18.81 -10.24 20.15
CA LEU A 230 -17.50 -9.62 19.93
C LEU A 230 -16.53 -9.81 21.11
N SER A 231 -16.90 -10.58 22.14
CA SER A 231 -15.99 -10.89 23.26
C SER A 231 -14.74 -11.59 22.77
N GLY A 232 -13.57 -11.04 23.09
CA GLY A 232 -12.27 -11.57 22.63
C GLY A 232 -11.94 -11.32 21.16
N ALA A 233 -12.76 -10.59 20.42
CA ALA A 233 -12.45 -10.22 19.03
C ALA A 233 -11.34 -9.17 18.97
N THR A 234 -10.66 -9.07 17.82
CA THR A 234 -9.77 -7.97 17.49
C THR A 234 -10.48 -7.00 16.56
N LEU A 235 -10.51 -5.72 16.93
CA LEU A 235 -10.97 -4.63 16.09
C LEU A 235 -9.79 -4.03 15.34
N VAL A 236 -9.97 -3.67 14.08
CA VAL A 236 -8.92 -3.07 13.24
C VAL A 236 -9.53 -1.93 12.43
N ILE A 237 -8.81 -0.81 12.32
CA ILE A 237 -8.99 0.14 11.22
C ILE A 237 -7.80 -0.04 10.29
N SER A 238 -8.08 -0.33 9.02
CA SER A 238 -7.08 -0.44 7.96
C SER A 238 -7.19 0.69 6.94
N VAL A 239 -6.16 0.82 6.10
CA VAL A 239 -6.13 1.69 4.92
C VAL A 239 -6.09 0.77 3.71
N GLU A 240 -7.17 0.74 2.96
CA GLU A 240 -7.44 -0.19 1.87
C GLU A 240 -7.18 0.48 0.51
N PRO A 241 -6.54 -0.22 -0.44
CA PRO A 241 -6.42 0.27 -1.81
C PRO A 241 -7.82 0.38 -2.45
N PHE A 242 -7.99 1.30 -3.39
CA PHE A 242 -9.23 1.45 -4.13
C PHE A 242 -8.97 1.49 -5.64
N PRO A 243 -9.49 0.53 -6.42
CA PRO A 243 -10.39 -0.57 -6.03
C PRO A 243 -9.73 -1.62 -5.12
N ASP A 244 -10.51 -2.17 -4.19
CA ASP A 244 -10.12 -3.27 -3.31
C ASP A 244 -10.61 -4.60 -3.90
N ASN A 245 -9.79 -5.64 -3.78
CA ASN A 245 -10.06 -6.99 -4.25
C ASN A 245 -9.94 -8.05 -3.14
N SER A 246 -9.72 -7.65 -1.89
CA SER A 246 -9.50 -8.54 -0.77
C SER A 246 -10.72 -8.59 0.16
N PRO A 247 -11.14 -9.78 0.63
CA PRO A 247 -12.08 -9.89 1.74
C PRO A 247 -11.41 -9.80 3.13
N MET A 248 -10.10 -9.52 3.17
CA MET A 248 -9.26 -9.45 4.37
C MET A 248 -8.65 -8.05 4.50
N PRO A 249 -8.44 -7.55 5.74
CA PRO A 249 -7.88 -6.22 5.95
C PRO A 249 -6.45 -6.12 5.41
N PHE A 250 -6.19 -5.10 4.59
CA PHE A 250 -4.88 -4.80 4.02
C PHE A 250 -3.84 -4.53 5.11
N THR A 251 -2.56 -4.65 4.76
CA THR A 251 -1.42 -4.63 5.69
C THR A 251 -1.29 -3.31 6.48
N LEU A 252 -1.80 -2.20 5.92
CA LEU A 252 -1.81 -0.90 6.59
C LEU A 252 -2.89 -0.85 7.67
N LYS A 253 -2.52 -1.12 8.92
CA LYS A 253 -3.44 -1.19 10.06
C LYS A 253 -3.08 -0.15 11.13
N PRO A 254 -3.37 1.16 10.91
CA PRO A 254 -2.93 2.21 11.83
C PRO A 254 -3.49 2.08 13.25
N LEU A 255 -4.68 1.48 13.42
CA LEU A 255 -5.33 1.31 14.71
C LEU A 255 -5.85 -0.13 14.88
N SER A 256 -5.68 -0.68 16.07
CA SER A 256 -6.29 -1.96 16.45
C SER A 256 -6.59 -2.02 17.95
N HIS A 257 -7.45 -2.95 18.37
CA HIS A 257 -7.68 -3.22 19.79
C HIS A 257 -8.23 -4.63 20.00
N ASN A 258 -7.78 -5.32 21.05
CA ASN A 258 -8.35 -6.61 21.46
C ASN A 258 -9.48 -6.41 22.47
N VAL A 259 -10.71 -6.73 22.08
CA VAL A 259 -11.89 -6.66 22.94
C VAL A 259 -11.72 -7.62 24.13
N ALA A 260 -12.09 -7.16 25.32
CA ALA A 260 -12.07 -7.98 26.52
C ALA A 260 -12.95 -9.24 26.37
N ASN A 261 -12.63 -10.28 27.15
CA ASN A 261 -13.47 -11.46 27.26
C ASN A 261 -13.77 -11.73 28.75
N PRO A 262 -14.99 -11.46 29.24
CA PRO A 262 -16.15 -10.97 28.49
C PRO A 262 -16.01 -9.51 28.02
N ALA A 263 -16.72 -9.17 26.94
CA ALA A 263 -16.74 -7.81 26.42
C ALA A 263 -17.34 -6.80 27.42
N VAL A 264 -16.79 -5.58 27.43
CA VAL A 264 -17.35 -4.44 28.15
C VAL A 264 -18.12 -3.58 27.15
N THR A 265 -19.41 -3.38 27.38
CA THR A 265 -20.32 -2.71 26.44
C THR A 265 -20.79 -1.35 26.95
N GLY A 266 -21.18 -0.45 26.05
CA GLY A 266 -21.74 0.86 26.41
C GLY A 266 -20.75 1.85 27.03
N THR A 267 -19.45 1.54 26.99
CA THR A 267 -18.37 2.41 27.48
C THR A 267 -17.37 2.71 26.38
N THR A 268 -16.82 3.92 26.36
CA THR A 268 -15.74 4.30 25.44
C THR A 268 -14.45 3.54 25.77
N ILE A 269 -13.84 2.93 24.75
CA ILE A 269 -12.56 2.23 24.82
C ILE A 269 -11.62 2.86 23.79
N ASN A 270 -10.37 3.12 24.20
CA ASN A 270 -9.34 3.63 23.27
C ASN A 270 -8.76 2.49 22.44
N MET A 271 -8.52 2.74 21.16
CA MET A 271 -7.74 1.86 20.31
C MET A 271 -6.24 2.12 20.47
N GLU A 272 -5.44 1.12 20.13
CA GLU A 272 -3.98 1.19 20.12
C GLU A 272 -3.49 1.55 18.72
N ARG A 273 -2.57 2.51 18.64
CA ARG A 273 -1.91 2.88 17.39
C ARG A 273 -0.66 2.02 17.18
N SER A 274 -0.54 1.40 16.00
CA SER A 274 0.68 0.70 15.58
C SER A 274 0.96 0.98 14.11
N LEU A 275 2.22 1.29 13.81
CA LEU A 275 2.71 1.48 12.43
C LEU A 275 3.74 0.41 12.04
N ILE A 276 3.90 -0.63 12.87
CA ILE A 276 4.91 -1.68 12.65
C ILE A 276 4.66 -2.46 11.36
N SER A 277 3.41 -2.57 10.91
CA SER A 277 3.06 -3.28 9.68
C SER A 277 3.28 -2.46 8.41
N PHE A 278 3.68 -1.19 8.52
CA PHE A 278 3.72 -0.28 7.39
C PHE A 278 4.94 -0.58 6.50
N PRO A 279 4.75 -0.81 5.19
CA PRO A 279 5.87 -1.16 4.33
C PRO A 279 6.88 -0.04 4.17
N THR A 280 8.12 -0.46 3.99
CA THR A 280 9.27 0.45 3.89
C THR A 280 10.41 -0.24 3.16
N GLY A 281 11.39 0.54 2.74
CA GLY A 281 12.61 0.01 2.17
C GLY A 281 13.53 1.06 1.58
N THR A 282 14.43 0.59 0.73
CA THR A 282 15.35 1.43 -0.04
C THR A 282 15.33 1.05 -1.50
N VAL A 283 15.52 2.05 -2.36
CA VAL A 283 15.71 1.89 -3.81
C VAL A 283 17.05 2.48 -4.19
N SER A 284 17.86 1.74 -4.95
CA SER A 284 19.22 2.15 -5.35
C SER A 284 19.40 2.15 -6.86
N ARG A 285 20.21 3.10 -7.36
CA ARG A 285 20.61 3.27 -8.76
C ARG A 285 22.11 3.11 -8.98
#